data_AF-A0A520JJI9-F1
#
_entry.id   AF-A0A520JJI9-F1
#
_cell.length_a   1.000
_cell.length_b   1.000
_cell.length_c   1.000
_cell.angle_alpha   90.00
_cell.angle_beta   90.00
_cell.angle_gamma   90.00
#
_symmetry.space_group_name_H-M   'P 1'
#
loop_
_entity.id
_entity.type
_entity.pdbx_description
1 polymer ?
#
loop_
_entity_poly.entity_id
_entity_poly.type
_entity_poly.pdbx_seq_one_letter_code
_entity_poly.pdbx_strand_id
1 'polypeptide(L)'
;MTPAALPFLRELGDLKRIHSAEAPGSIAERLFALGWGALLRGDQPAAVMEQIVGAALVSARLGDLDLAKLIRLGLGPDAVPVLQRAFDEVTGDLDPALAQRLRAALVHGRPAPGAVPSFVGKLARQPRAGVTSPGQPRILLQPAENHAEHCLMVAVYGVLASAWHGADPVAVFLAGMAHHFHNADMPDSGYSGEMLLGDRLDTAIETARAACLDELAAANPVLATTIADALAPIAGDTTPEARAFHVADVLDRVLEIEQHLRAAAVTMDVVLGAYGLVHDGPVKAFHDRILADAGLA
;
A
#
# COMPACT_ATOMS: atom_id res chain seq x y z
N MET A 1 -13.66 -10.28 5.52
CA MET A 1 -14.04 -8.90 5.16
C MET A 1 -15.54 -8.87 5.13
N THR A 2 -16.20 -7.91 5.76
CA THR A 2 -17.55 -7.57 5.31
C THR A 2 -17.42 -6.69 4.07
N PRO A 3 -18.39 -6.72 3.13
CA PRO A 3 -18.41 -5.77 2.02
C PRO A 3 -18.29 -4.30 2.44
N ALA A 4 -18.54 -3.97 3.72
CA ALA A 4 -18.41 -2.64 4.29
C ALA A 4 -16.97 -2.10 4.30
N ALA A 5 -15.92 -2.95 4.31
CA ALA A 5 -14.54 -2.48 4.27
C ALA A 5 -14.08 -2.06 2.85
N LEU A 6 -14.81 -2.47 1.80
CA LEU A 6 -14.40 -2.27 0.41
C LEU A 6 -14.25 -0.80 -0.01
N PRO A 7 -15.18 0.13 0.34
CA PRO A 7 -14.99 1.56 0.10
C PRO A 7 -13.68 2.09 0.68
N PHE A 8 -13.29 1.60 1.86
CA PHE A 8 -12.06 2.05 2.49
C PHE A 8 -10.79 1.49 1.82
N LEU A 9 -10.78 0.20 1.47
CA LEU A 9 -9.64 -0.38 0.74
C LEU A 9 -9.41 0.31 -0.60
N ARG A 10 -10.48 0.71 -1.29
CA ARG A 10 -10.39 1.52 -2.51
C ARG A 10 -9.62 2.82 -2.32
N GLU A 11 -9.85 3.52 -1.21
CA GLU A 11 -9.19 4.79 -0.90
C GLU A 11 -7.73 4.58 -0.48
N LEU A 12 -7.42 3.49 0.23
CA LEU A 12 -6.04 3.11 0.52
C LEU A 12 -5.25 2.84 -0.76
N GLY A 13 -5.86 2.21 -1.77
CA GLY A 13 -5.25 2.00 -3.07
C GLY A 13 -4.82 3.30 -3.77
N ASP A 14 -5.48 4.42 -3.48
CA ASP A 14 -5.13 5.72 -4.05
C ASP A 14 -3.76 6.25 -3.55
N LEU A 15 -3.23 5.71 -2.43
CA LEU A 15 -1.89 6.06 -1.92
C LEU A 15 -0.76 5.72 -2.91
N LYS A 16 -1.03 4.80 -3.85
CA LYS A 16 -0.13 4.46 -4.96
C LYS A 16 -0.01 5.60 -5.98
N ARG A 17 -0.88 6.61 -5.92
CA ARG A 17 -0.91 7.75 -6.87
C ARG A 17 -0.81 9.11 -6.20
N ILE A 18 -0.75 9.16 -4.88
CA ILE A 18 -0.56 10.41 -4.14
C ILE A 18 0.93 10.71 -4.02
N HIS A 19 1.35 11.81 -4.64
CA HIS A 19 2.72 12.32 -4.62
C HIS A 19 2.82 13.61 -3.79
N SER A 20 4.03 13.97 -3.39
CA SER A 20 4.28 15.22 -2.67
C SER A 20 5.59 15.83 -3.13
N ALA A 21 5.62 17.16 -3.22
CA ALA A 21 6.72 17.88 -3.87
C ALA A 21 8.10 17.69 -3.20
N GLU A 22 8.12 17.33 -1.91
CA GLU A 22 9.36 17.20 -1.13
C GLU A 22 10.04 15.84 -1.26
N ALA A 23 9.38 14.82 -1.82
CA ALA A 23 9.94 13.48 -1.89
C ALA A 23 9.48 12.72 -3.15
N PRO A 24 10.39 12.00 -3.82
CA PRO A 24 10.03 11.17 -4.98
C PRO A 24 9.13 9.99 -4.57
N GLY A 25 8.52 9.37 -5.58
CA GLY A 25 7.63 8.21 -5.41
C GLY A 25 6.26 8.59 -4.87
N SER A 26 5.35 7.63 -4.84
CA SER A 26 4.04 7.77 -4.19
C SER A 26 4.16 7.62 -2.67
N ILE A 27 3.10 7.92 -1.91
CA ILE A 27 3.06 7.65 -0.47
C ILE A 27 3.34 6.17 -0.21
N ALA A 28 2.74 5.28 -1.02
CA ALA A 28 2.92 3.85 -0.86
C ALA A 28 4.38 3.41 -1.11
N GLU A 29 5.02 3.90 -2.16
CA GLU A 29 6.44 3.62 -2.40
C GLU A 29 7.34 4.08 -1.24
N ARG A 30 7.09 5.28 -0.69
CA ARG A 30 7.88 5.81 0.44
C ARG A 30 7.68 4.99 1.71
N LEU A 31 6.44 4.62 2.03
CA LEU A 31 6.15 3.78 3.19
C LEU A 31 6.78 2.39 3.05
N PHE A 32 6.80 1.81 1.85
CA PHE A 32 7.52 0.57 1.57
C PHE A 32 9.02 0.70 1.90
N ALA A 33 9.66 1.76 1.41
CA ALA A 33 11.08 2.01 1.68
C ALA A 33 11.36 2.27 3.18
N LEU A 34 10.51 3.04 3.86
CA LEU A 34 10.64 3.28 5.31
C LEU A 34 10.49 2.00 6.13
N GLY A 35 9.55 1.12 5.74
CA GLY A 35 9.35 -0.18 6.36
C GLY A 35 10.60 -1.07 6.24
N TRP A 36 11.14 -1.21 5.03
CA TRP A 36 12.37 -1.96 4.82
C TRP A 36 13.59 -1.36 5.53
N GLY A 37 13.70 -0.03 5.54
CA GLY A 37 14.78 0.64 6.26
C GLY A 37 14.72 0.40 7.77
N ALA A 38 13.52 0.38 8.34
CA ALA A 38 13.32 0.08 9.76
C ALA A 38 13.62 -1.39 10.10
N LEU A 39 13.11 -2.32 9.29
CA LEU A 39 13.39 -3.75 9.45
C LEU A 39 14.89 -4.04 9.34
N LEU A 40 15.58 -3.47 8.35
CA LEU A 40 17.01 -3.69 8.14
C LEU A 40 17.86 -3.18 9.32
N ARG A 41 17.49 -2.03 9.90
CA ARG A 41 18.12 -1.49 11.13
C ARG A 41 17.93 -2.38 12.36
N GLY A 42 17.01 -3.34 12.32
CA GLY A 42 16.68 -4.22 13.45
C GLY A 42 15.55 -3.70 14.33
N ASP A 43 14.75 -2.74 13.85
CA ASP A 43 13.54 -2.32 14.56
C ASP A 43 12.56 -3.51 14.66
N GLN A 44 11.81 -3.59 15.76
CA GLN A 44 10.92 -4.73 16.02
C GLN A 44 9.83 -4.83 14.94
N PRO A 45 9.63 -5.98 14.26
CA PRO A 45 8.65 -6.11 13.18
C PRO A 45 7.23 -5.66 13.55
N ALA A 46 6.80 -5.95 14.78
CA ALA A 46 5.52 -5.52 15.32
C ALA A 46 5.37 -3.99 15.33
N ALA A 47 6.40 -3.27 15.77
CA ALA A 47 6.39 -1.81 15.81
C ALA A 47 6.45 -1.20 14.40
N VAL A 48 7.25 -1.79 13.50
CA VAL A 48 7.33 -1.35 12.10
C VAL A 48 5.97 -1.51 11.42
N MET A 49 5.32 -2.67 11.58
CA MET A 49 3.96 -2.91 11.09
C MET A 49 2.99 -1.84 11.61
N GLU A 50 2.99 -1.57 12.91
CA GLU A 50 2.09 -0.58 13.51
C GLU A 50 2.28 0.83 12.93
N GLN A 51 3.54 1.28 12.82
CA GLN A 51 3.84 2.61 12.27
C GLN A 51 3.50 2.72 10.80
N ILE A 52 3.82 1.70 9.99
CA ILE A 52 3.58 1.71 8.54
C ILE A 52 2.09 1.62 8.23
N VAL A 53 1.39 0.66 8.85
CA VAL A 53 -0.06 0.50 8.64
C VAL A 53 -0.81 1.71 9.20
N GLY A 54 -0.48 2.18 10.40
CA GLY A 54 -1.07 3.39 10.97
C GLY A 54 -0.86 4.62 10.09
N ALA A 55 0.33 4.79 9.51
CA ALA A 55 0.62 5.87 8.57
C ALA A 55 -0.18 5.74 7.26
N ALA A 56 -0.33 4.54 6.71
CA ALA A 56 -1.16 4.32 5.53
C ALA A 56 -2.64 4.69 5.79
N LEU A 57 -3.19 4.24 6.92
CA LEU A 57 -4.57 4.54 7.32
C LEU A 57 -4.82 6.04 7.45
N VAL A 58 -3.92 6.78 8.10
CA VAL A 58 -4.03 8.24 8.23
C VAL A 58 -3.84 8.95 6.88
N SER A 59 -2.92 8.46 6.04
CA SER A 59 -2.68 9.03 4.72
C SER A 59 -3.88 8.93 3.77
N ALA A 60 -4.83 8.02 4.01
CA ALA A 60 -6.08 7.95 3.24
C ALA A 60 -6.96 9.21 3.36
N ARG A 61 -6.78 10.02 4.42
CA ARG A 61 -7.48 11.31 4.62
C ARG A 61 -6.54 12.50 4.51
N LEU A 62 -5.36 12.39 5.07
CA LEU A 62 -4.42 13.51 5.20
C LEU A 62 -3.36 13.57 4.10
N GLY A 63 -3.37 12.62 3.16
CA GLY A 63 -2.30 12.49 2.18
C GLY A 63 -0.94 12.39 2.88
N ASP A 64 -0.01 13.26 2.51
CA ASP A 64 1.36 13.24 3.06
C ASP A 64 1.56 14.12 4.30
N LEU A 65 0.47 14.60 4.94
CA LEU A 65 0.54 15.31 6.21
C LEU A 65 0.72 14.32 7.38
N ASP A 66 1.94 13.82 7.53
CA ASP A 66 2.34 12.97 8.66
C ASP A 66 2.67 13.77 9.94
N LEU A 67 2.97 13.06 11.03
CA LEU A 67 3.32 13.65 12.31
C LEU A 67 4.43 14.72 12.19
N ALA A 68 5.51 14.40 11.49
CA ALA A 68 6.65 15.30 11.34
C ALA A 68 6.30 16.54 10.51
N LYS A 69 5.46 16.38 9.47
CA LYS A 69 4.95 17.47 8.66
C LYS A 69 4.01 18.36 9.47
N LEU A 70 3.06 17.80 10.21
CA LEU A 70 2.14 18.56 11.07
C LEU A 70 2.90 19.35 12.15
N ILE A 71 3.92 18.76 12.78
CA ILE A 71 4.79 19.47 13.73
C ILE A 71 5.53 20.63 13.04
N ARG A 72 6.11 20.40 11.84
CA ARG A 72 6.77 21.46 11.06
C ARG A 72 5.83 22.59 10.65
N LEU A 73 4.54 22.30 10.47
CA LEU A 73 3.50 23.28 10.18
C LEU A 73 2.99 24.00 11.44
N GLY A 74 3.57 23.74 12.61
CA GLY A 74 3.31 24.49 13.84
C GLY A 74 2.21 23.91 14.73
N LEU A 75 1.71 22.71 14.46
CA LEU A 75 0.64 22.11 15.28
C LEU A 75 1.14 21.61 16.65
N GLY A 76 2.44 21.33 16.79
CA GLY A 76 3.03 20.88 18.05
C GLY A 76 2.24 19.74 18.71
N PRO A 77 1.70 19.93 19.93
CA PRO A 77 0.95 18.88 20.65
C PRO A 77 -0.36 18.47 19.95
N ASP A 78 -0.95 19.31 19.10
CA ASP A 78 -2.21 19.04 18.40
C ASP A 78 -2.03 18.11 17.18
N ALA A 79 -0.79 17.81 16.79
CA ALA A 79 -0.51 16.94 15.65
C ALA A 79 -1.05 15.52 15.87
N VAL A 80 -0.82 14.90 17.04
CA VAL A 80 -1.30 13.54 17.32
C VAL A 80 -2.84 13.47 17.35
N PRO A 81 -3.57 14.38 18.01
CA PRO A 81 -5.02 14.46 17.90
C PRO A 81 -5.55 14.57 16.48
N VAL A 82 -4.87 15.30 15.57
CA VAL A 82 -5.25 15.37 14.15
C VAL A 82 -5.12 14.01 13.48
N LEU A 83 -3.98 13.33 13.66
CA LEU A 83 -3.76 11.99 13.10
C LEU A 83 -4.79 10.99 13.62
N GLN A 84 -5.11 11.05 14.92
CA GLN A 84 -6.11 10.19 15.53
C GLN A 84 -7.50 10.43 14.97
N ARG A 85 -7.93 11.68 14.74
CA ARG A 85 -9.21 11.95 14.08
C ARG A 85 -9.27 11.40 12.65
N ALA A 86 -8.21 11.59 11.88
CA ALA A 86 -8.12 11.05 10.53
C ALA A 86 -8.14 9.51 10.52
N PHE A 87 -7.51 8.87 11.49
CA PHE A 87 -7.58 7.43 11.70
C PHE A 87 -9.01 6.98 12.06
N ASP A 88 -9.64 7.66 13.02
CA ASP A 88 -10.98 7.30 13.51
C ASP A 88 -12.06 7.43 12.41
N GLU A 89 -11.88 8.31 11.40
CA GLU A 89 -12.77 8.45 10.24
C GLU A 89 -12.83 7.20 9.34
N VAL A 90 -11.80 6.36 9.35
CA VAL A 90 -11.66 5.27 8.38
C VAL A 90 -11.58 3.88 9.00
N THR A 91 -11.60 3.80 10.33
CA THR A 91 -11.35 2.55 11.06
C THR A 91 -12.53 2.01 11.85
N GLY A 92 -13.73 2.58 11.67
CA GLY A 92 -14.94 2.18 12.40
C GLY A 92 -15.32 0.69 12.28
N ASP A 93 -14.96 0.04 11.16
CA ASP A 93 -15.24 -1.38 10.89
C ASP A 93 -14.04 -2.31 11.14
N LEU A 94 -12.91 -1.79 11.64
CA LEU A 94 -11.74 -2.62 11.95
C LEU A 94 -11.96 -3.43 13.23
N ASP A 95 -11.21 -4.53 13.34
CA ASP A 95 -11.11 -5.27 14.61
C ASP A 95 -10.70 -4.31 15.74
N PRO A 96 -11.45 -4.23 16.86
CA PRO A 96 -11.19 -3.24 17.90
C PRO A 96 -9.80 -3.32 18.52
N ALA A 97 -9.24 -4.53 18.68
CA ALA A 97 -7.92 -4.71 19.27
C ALA A 97 -6.83 -4.24 18.31
N LEU A 98 -6.94 -4.57 17.02
CA LEU A 98 -6.04 -4.05 15.99
C LEU A 98 -6.16 -2.52 15.87
N ALA A 99 -7.38 -1.98 15.84
CA ALA A 99 -7.61 -0.55 15.75
C ALA A 99 -6.97 0.21 16.92
N GLN A 100 -7.18 -0.26 18.17
CA GLN A 100 -6.56 0.33 19.34
C GLN A 100 -5.03 0.30 19.27
N ARG A 101 -4.45 -0.82 18.85
CA ARG A 101 -3.00 -1.01 18.71
C ARG A 101 -2.41 -0.03 17.69
N LEU A 102 -2.99 0.07 16.50
CA LEU A 102 -2.52 0.98 15.44
C LEU A 102 -2.71 2.45 15.83
N ARG A 103 -3.85 2.79 16.45
CA ARG A 103 -4.16 4.15 16.91
C ARG A 103 -3.18 4.62 17.98
N ALA A 104 -2.76 3.74 18.88
CA ALA A 104 -1.76 4.05 19.91
C ALA A 104 -0.39 4.36 19.31
N ALA A 105 0.00 3.65 18.25
CA ALA A 105 1.30 3.83 17.59
C ALA A 105 1.45 5.17 16.83
N LEU A 106 0.35 5.89 16.56
CA LEU A 106 0.37 7.17 15.83
C LEU A 106 1.25 8.24 16.49
N VAL A 107 1.49 8.14 17.81
CA VAL A 107 2.40 9.04 18.54
C VAL A 107 3.85 8.92 18.07
N HIS A 108 4.23 7.79 17.47
CA HIS A 108 5.57 7.55 16.95
C HIS A 108 5.74 8.04 15.51
N GLY A 109 4.64 8.35 14.81
CA GLY A 109 4.67 8.70 13.39
C GLY A 109 5.25 7.60 12.51
N ARG A 110 5.70 7.98 11.32
CA ARG A 110 6.38 7.07 10.38
C ARG A 110 7.76 6.66 10.92
N PRO A 111 8.29 5.47 10.57
CA PRO A 111 9.65 5.11 10.93
C PRO A 111 10.67 6.12 10.39
N ALA A 112 11.79 6.26 11.10
CA ALA A 112 12.88 7.11 10.62
C ALA A 112 13.43 6.59 9.28
N PRO A 113 13.81 7.48 8.34
CA PRO A 113 14.48 7.07 7.10
C PRO A 113 15.84 6.45 7.42
N GLY A 114 16.30 5.53 6.56
CA GLY A 114 17.57 4.85 6.71
C GLY A 114 18.02 4.15 5.44
N ALA A 115 19.15 3.43 5.52
CA ALA A 115 19.62 2.58 4.43
C ALA A 115 18.59 1.48 4.13
N VAL A 116 18.40 1.18 2.85
CA VAL A 116 17.49 0.13 2.37
C VAL A 116 18.26 -0.85 1.49
N PRO A 117 17.85 -2.12 1.41
CA PRO A 117 18.38 -3.06 0.43
C PRO A 117 18.15 -2.57 -1.02
N SER A 118 19.03 -2.96 -1.92
CA SER A 118 19.00 -2.58 -3.34
C SER A 118 17.70 -3.02 -4.03
N PHE A 119 17.16 -4.18 -3.65
CA PHE A 119 15.90 -4.68 -4.20
C PHE A 119 14.74 -3.70 -3.99
N VAL A 120 14.75 -2.88 -2.93
CA VAL A 120 13.69 -1.88 -2.67
C VAL A 120 13.59 -0.90 -3.83
N GLY A 121 14.72 -0.38 -4.28
CA GLY A 121 14.77 0.52 -5.42
C GLY A 121 14.46 -0.18 -6.75
N LYS A 122 14.79 -1.46 -6.90
CA LYS A 122 14.44 -2.26 -8.09
C LYS A 122 12.92 -2.43 -8.19
N LEU A 123 12.27 -2.85 -7.10
CA LEU A 123 10.82 -3.03 -7.04
C LEU A 123 10.04 -1.73 -7.25
N ALA A 124 10.54 -0.61 -6.73
CA ALA A 124 9.93 0.71 -6.94
C ALA A 124 9.99 1.18 -8.41
N ARG A 125 11.04 0.81 -9.15
CA ARG A 125 11.17 1.15 -10.58
C ARG A 125 10.52 0.16 -11.51
N GLN A 126 10.19 -1.04 -11.03
CA GLN A 126 9.62 -2.08 -11.87
C GLN A 126 8.09 -2.00 -11.86
N PRO A 127 7.46 -1.69 -13.01
CA PRO A 127 6.01 -1.71 -13.13
C PRO A 127 5.50 -3.15 -13.09
N ARG A 128 4.28 -3.33 -12.58
CA ARG A 128 3.51 -4.57 -12.75
C ARG A 128 3.17 -4.80 -14.22
N ALA A 129 2.88 -6.05 -14.57
CA ALA A 129 2.58 -6.44 -15.95
C ALA A 129 1.31 -5.81 -16.55
N GLY A 130 0.41 -5.23 -15.75
CA GLY A 130 -0.92 -4.83 -16.19
C GLY A 130 -1.85 -6.03 -16.41
N VAL A 131 -2.91 -5.86 -17.20
CA VAL A 131 -3.86 -6.95 -17.46
C VAL A 131 -3.34 -7.84 -18.59
N THR A 132 -3.01 -9.08 -18.25
CA THR A 132 -2.49 -10.08 -19.19
C THR A 132 -3.38 -11.31 -19.23
N SER A 133 -3.60 -11.86 -20.43
CA SER A 133 -4.25 -13.15 -20.64
C SER A 133 -3.55 -13.88 -21.80
N PRO A 134 -3.26 -15.19 -21.67
CA PRO A 134 -2.74 -15.99 -22.77
C PRO A 134 -3.60 -15.84 -24.03
N GLY A 135 -2.93 -15.63 -25.17
CA GLY A 135 -3.57 -15.42 -26.47
C GLY A 135 -4.22 -14.04 -26.68
N GLN A 136 -4.16 -13.13 -25.71
CA GLN A 136 -4.72 -11.77 -25.83
C GLN A 136 -3.62 -10.71 -25.77
N PRO A 137 -3.78 -9.58 -26.49
CA PRO A 137 -2.95 -8.39 -26.27
C PRO A 137 -3.06 -7.90 -24.83
N ARG A 138 -1.93 -7.48 -24.26
CA ARG A 138 -1.87 -6.88 -22.92
C ARG A 138 -2.56 -5.52 -22.90
N ILE A 139 -3.29 -5.22 -21.82
CA ILE A 139 -3.80 -3.87 -21.54
C ILE A 139 -2.82 -3.18 -20.59
N LEU A 140 -2.30 -2.04 -21.03
CA LEU A 140 -1.43 -1.17 -20.25
C LEU A 140 -2.22 0.03 -19.75
N LEU A 141 -2.27 0.21 -18.43
CA LEU A 141 -2.89 1.35 -17.76
C LEU A 141 -1.78 2.25 -17.20
N GLN A 142 -1.95 3.57 -17.36
CA GLN A 142 -0.95 4.56 -16.96
C GLN A 142 -1.59 5.63 -16.06
N PRO A 143 -0.90 6.07 -14.99
CA PRO A 143 0.38 5.56 -14.50
C PRO A 143 0.26 4.12 -13.98
N ALA A 144 1.28 3.29 -14.27
CA ALA A 144 1.30 1.90 -13.84
C ALA A 144 1.66 1.78 -12.35
N GLU A 145 1.06 0.80 -11.68
CA GLU A 145 1.51 0.34 -10.37
C GLU A 145 2.92 -0.25 -10.45
N ASN A 146 3.78 0.08 -9.50
CA ASN A 146 5.06 -0.59 -9.30
C ASN A 146 5.00 -1.66 -8.20
N HIS A 147 5.98 -2.56 -8.15
CA HIS A 147 5.94 -3.65 -7.16
C HIS A 147 6.10 -3.18 -5.70
N ALA A 148 6.76 -2.05 -5.44
CA ALA A 148 6.86 -1.53 -4.08
C ALA A 148 5.50 -1.05 -3.55
N GLU A 149 4.74 -0.34 -4.39
CA GLU A 149 3.37 0.09 -4.10
C GLU A 149 2.45 -1.08 -3.82
N HIS A 150 2.47 -2.06 -4.72
CA HIS A 150 1.69 -3.29 -4.60
C HIS A 150 2.04 -4.05 -3.31
N CYS A 151 3.33 -4.30 -3.05
CA CYS A 151 3.76 -5.00 -1.84
C CYS A 151 3.30 -4.32 -0.57
N LEU A 152 3.39 -2.98 -0.51
CA LEU A 152 2.90 -2.26 0.65
C LEU A 152 1.39 -2.39 0.80
N MET A 153 0.60 -2.20 -0.26
CA MET A 153 -0.87 -2.30 -0.15
C MET A 153 -1.31 -3.70 0.23
N VAL A 154 -0.66 -4.74 -0.30
CA VAL A 154 -0.89 -6.12 0.14
C VAL A 154 -0.53 -6.30 1.63
N ALA A 155 0.59 -5.76 2.10
CA ALA A 155 0.95 -5.81 3.52
C ALA A 155 -0.10 -5.11 4.41
N VAL A 156 -0.57 -3.93 4.00
CA VAL A 156 -1.60 -3.16 4.71
C VAL A 156 -2.93 -3.92 4.72
N TYR A 157 -3.43 -4.33 3.55
CA TYR A 157 -4.70 -5.07 3.45
C TYR A 157 -4.64 -6.40 4.21
N GLY A 158 -3.49 -7.08 4.19
CA GLY A 158 -3.29 -8.34 4.88
C GLY A 158 -3.37 -8.18 6.40
N VAL A 159 -2.77 -7.12 6.95
CA VAL A 159 -2.91 -6.78 8.37
C VAL A 159 -4.36 -6.51 8.73
N LEU A 160 -5.09 -5.72 7.93
CA LEU A 160 -6.51 -5.44 8.16
C LEU A 160 -7.38 -6.71 8.04
N ALA A 161 -6.99 -7.65 7.17
CA ALA A 161 -7.68 -8.92 6.95
C ALA A 161 -7.36 -10.00 7.99
N SER A 162 -6.30 -9.81 8.80
CA SER A 162 -5.76 -10.85 9.69
C SER A 162 -6.80 -11.34 10.71
N ALA A 163 -7.60 -10.44 11.27
CA ALA A 163 -8.63 -10.77 12.24
C ALA A 163 -9.71 -11.72 11.69
N TRP A 164 -9.95 -11.74 10.37
CA TRP A 164 -10.97 -12.61 9.77
C TRP A 164 -10.56 -14.08 9.69
N HIS A 165 -9.25 -14.32 9.68
CA HIS A 165 -8.69 -15.66 9.59
C HIS A 165 -8.03 -16.09 10.89
N GLY A 166 -7.93 -15.20 11.89
CA GLY A 166 -7.19 -15.45 13.12
C GLY A 166 -5.68 -15.52 12.87
N ALA A 167 -5.18 -14.75 11.90
CA ALA A 167 -3.78 -14.73 11.51
C ALA A 167 -2.96 -13.83 12.44
N ASP A 168 -1.65 -14.13 12.57
CA ASP A 168 -0.71 -13.16 13.10
C ASP A 168 -0.49 -12.00 12.10
N PRO A 169 -0.92 -10.76 12.41
CA PRO A 169 -0.75 -9.65 11.49
C PRO A 169 0.72 -9.29 11.23
N VAL A 170 1.64 -9.64 12.13
CA VAL A 170 3.08 -9.36 11.93
C VAL A 170 3.64 -10.27 10.84
N ALA A 171 3.34 -11.58 10.90
CA ALA A 171 3.73 -12.51 9.85
C ALA A 171 3.13 -12.12 8.48
N VAL A 172 1.85 -11.74 8.45
CA VAL A 172 1.17 -11.30 7.22
C VAL A 172 1.79 -10.03 6.65
N PHE A 173 2.13 -9.05 7.50
CA PHE A 173 2.82 -7.83 7.09
C PHE A 173 4.16 -8.15 6.42
N LEU A 174 4.98 -8.98 7.05
CA LEU A 174 6.30 -9.36 6.52
C LEU A 174 6.19 -10.12 5.19
N ALA A 175 5.22 -11.05 5.08
CA ALA A 175 4.94 -11.75 3.84
C ALA A 175 4.51 -10.78 2.72
N GLY A 176 3.58 -9.86 3.03
CA GLY A 176 3.13 -8.82 2.10
C GLY A 176 4.27 -7.92 1.62
N MET A 177 5.18 -7.53 2.49
CA MET A 177 6.35 -6.72 2.13
C MET A 177 7.35 -7.46 1.20
N ALA A 178 7.37 -8.80 1.21
CA ALA A 178 8.41 -9.59 0.57
C ALA A 178 7.94 -10.50 -0.59
N HIS A 179 6.63 -10.70 -0.79
CA HIS A 179 6.13 -11.74 -1.71
C HIS A 179 6.58 -11.56 -3.18
N HIS A 180 6.86 -10.33 -3.61
CA HIS A 180 7.41 -10.03 -4.93
C HIS A 180 8.94 -9.88 -4.98
N PHE A 181 9.70 -10.44 -4.04
CA PHE A 181 11.18 -10.45 -4.12
C PHE A 181 11.72 -10.91 -5.48
N HIS A 182 11.09 -11.94 -6.07
CA HIS A 182 11.47 -12.41 -7.39
C HIS A 182 11.41 -11.31 -8.45
N ASN A 183 10.50 -10.33 -8.34
CA ASN A 183 10.39 -9.23 -9.28
C ASN A 183 11.46 -8.15 -9.12
N ALA A 184 12.37 -8.24 -8.16
CA ALA A 184 13.51 -7.33 -8.11
C ALA A 184 14.45 -7.57 -9.31
N ASP A 185 14.62 -8.83 -9.72
CA ASP A 185 15.51 -9.23 -10.81
C ASP A 185 14.80 -9.98 -11.97
N MET A 186 13.53 -10.36 -11.77
CA MET A 186 12.66 -10.93 -12.81
C MET A 186 11.59 -9.91 -13.26
N PRO A 187 11.72 -9.29 -14.44
CA PRO A 187 10.70 -8.41 -14.99
C PRO A 187 9.32 -9.07 -15.03
N ASP A 188 8.28 -8.34 -14.59
CA ASP A 188 6.91 -8.87 -14.53
C ASP A 188 6.34 -9.08 -15.95
N SER A 189 6.38 -10.34 -16.37
CA SER A 189 5.88 -10.77 -17.66
C SER A 189 4.36 -11.01 -17.67
N GLY A 190 3.73 -11.02 -16.49
CA GLY A 190 2.34 -11.38 -16.29
C GLY A 190 2.01 -12.80 -16.72
N TYR A 191 0.73 -13.14 -16.66
CA TYR A 191 0.24 -14.50 -16.88
C TYR A 191 0.63 -15.09 -18.25
N SER A 192 0.66 -14.26 -19.30
CA SER A 192 1.08 -14.72 -20.64
C SER A 192 2.55 -15.13 -20.67
N GLY A 193 3.43 -14.42 -19.96
CA GLY A 193 4.85 -14.76 -19.91
C GLY A 193 5.13 -15.95 -18.99
N GLU A 194 4.42 -16.05 -17.86
CA GLU A 194 4.46 -17.22 -16.97
C GLU A 194 4.11 -18.51 -17.73
N MET A 195 3.05 -18.49 -18.53
CA MET A 195 2.65 -19.63 -19.37
C MET A 195 3.73 -20.02 -20.39
N LEU A 196 4.49 -19.06 -20.92
CA LEU A 196 5.58 -19.32 -21.86
C LEU A 196 6.85 -19.83 -21.19
N LEU A 197 7.10 -19.45 -19.93
CA LEU A 197 8.19 -19.98 -19.12
C LEU A 197 7.95 -21.44 -18.73
N GLY A 198 6.69 -21.85 -18.58
CA GLY A 198 6.30 -23.24 -18.32
C GLY A 198 7.04 -23.82 -17.12
N ASP A 199 7.60 -25.03 -17.28
CA ASP A 199 8.35 -25.76 -16.24
C ASP A 199 9.59 -25.02 -15.72
N ARG A 200 10.01 -23.90 -16.35
CA ARG A 200 11.15 -23.08 -15.91
C ARG A 200 10.76 -21.92 -15.00
N LEU A 201 9.46 -21.66 -14.83
CA LEU A 201 8.96 -20.54 -14.05
C LEU A 201 9.43 -20.60 -12.60
N ASP A 202 9.23 -21.73 -11.94
CA ASP A 202 9.59 -21.89 -10.52
C ASP A 202 11.08 -21.67 -10.28
N THR A 203 11.94 -22.23 -11.14
CA THR A 203 13.38 -21.99 -11.08
C THR A 203 13.74 -20.51 -11.21
N ALA A 204 13.09 -19.76 -12.11
CA ALA A 204 13.34 -18.34 -12.28
C ALA A 204 12.91 -17.53 -11.03
N ILE A 205 11.72 -17.82 -10.51
CA ILE A 205 11.18 -17.18 -9.30
C ILE A 205 12.08 -17.46 -8.10
N GLU A 206 12.46 -18.72 -7.87
CA GLU A 206 13.32 -19.14 -6.76
C GLU A 206 14.70 -18.49 -6.83
N THR A 207 15.32 -18.47 -8.02
CA THR A 207 16.64 -17.85 -8.22
C THR A 207 16.60 -16.35 -7.91
N ALA A 208 15.60 -15.63 -8.42
CA ALA A 208 15.48 -14.19 -8.18
C ALA A 208 15.10 -13.86 -6.73
N ARG A 209 14.25 -14.68 -6.09
CA ARG A 209 13.92 -14.54 -4.66
C ARG A 209 15.14 -14.78 -3.79
N ALA A 210 15.94 -15.80 -4.09
CA ALA A 210 17.15 -16.13 -3.35
C ALA A 210 18.15 -14.96 -3.34
N ALA A 211 18.33 -14.26 -4.46
CA ALA A 211 19.21 -13.09 -4.52
C ALA A 211 18.80 -11.97 -3.53
N CYS A 212 17.50 -11.74 -3.34
CA CYS A 212 17.02 -10.77 -2.34
C CYS A 212 17.24 -11.26 -0.90
N LEU A 213 17.04 -12.55 -0.65
CA LEU A 213 17.28 -13.16 0.67
C LEU A 213 18.77 -13.17 1.02
N ASP A 214 19.65 -13.43 0.05
CA ASP A 214 21.11 -13.36 0.21
C ASP A 214 21.56 -11.94 0.52
N GLU A 215 21.00 -10.93 -0.15
CA GLU A 215 21.24 -9.52 0.16
C GLU A 215 20.81 -9.18 1.59
N LEU A 216 19.64 -9.64 2.03
CA LEU A 216 19.21 -9.48 3.43
C LEU A 216 20.15 -10.21 4.38
N ALA A 217 20.55 -11.45 4.08
CA ALA A 217 21.38 -12.27 4.95
C ALA A 217 22.76 -11.64 5.15
N ALA A 218 23.32 -11.01 4.12
CA ALA A 218 24.59 -10.30 4.21
C ALA A 218 24.55 -9.09 5.16
N ALA A 219 23.39 -8.42 5.28
CA ALA A 219 23.23 -7.23 6.09
C ALA A 219 22.62 -7.51 7.48
N ASN A 220 21.64 -8.42 7.55
CA ASN A 220 20.93 -8.82 8.76
C ASN A 220 20.41 -10.27 8.61
N PRO A 221 21.20 -11.28 9.04
CA PRO A 221 20.84 -12.70 8.93
C PRO A 221 19.52 -13.07 9.63
N VAL A 222 19.25 -12.47 10.79
CA VAL A 222 18.04 -12.74 11.58
C VAL A 222 16.80 -12.29 10.82
N LEU A 223 16.87 -11.11 10.20
CA LEU A 223 15.78 -10.62 9.34
C LEU A 223 15.57 -11.52 8.13
N ALA A 224 16.65 -11.98 7.48
CA ALA A 224 16.53 -12.88 6.32
C ALA A 224 15.78 -14.17 6.66
N THR A 225 16.11 -14.82 7.79
CA THR A 225 15.37 -15.98 8.30
C THR A 225 13.91 -15.63 8.60
N THR A 226 13.68 -14.51 9.31
CA THR A 226 12.32 -14.07 9.66
C THR A 226 11.45 -13.85 8.42
N ILE A 227 12.00 -13.27 7.35
CA ILE A 227 11.29 -13.07 6.08
C ILE A 227 11.05 -14.40 5.36
N ALA A 228 12.03 -15.30 5.34
CA ALA A 228 11.85 -16.63 4.75
C ALA A 228 10.73 -17.42 5.45
N ASP A 229 10.67 -17.35 6.78
CA ASP A 229 9.63 -17.99 7.59
C ASP A 229 8.24 -17.38 7.31
N ALA A 230 8.15 -16.06 7.11
CA ALA A 230 6.90 -15.40 6.75
C ALA A 230 6.43 -15.72 5.32
N LEU A 231 7.37 -15.96 4.38
CA LEU A 231 7.07 -16.31 3.00
C LEU A 231 6.65 -17.77 2.80
N ALA A 232 7.11 -18.69 3.65
CA ALA A 232 6.87 -20.12 3.45
C ALA A 232 5.37 -20.50 3.43
N PRO A 233 4.50 -19.98 4.32
CA PRO A 233 3.08 -20.35 4.35
C PRO A 233 2.28 -19.88 3.14
N ILE A 234 2.66 -18.75 2.50
CA ILE A 234 1.88 -18.11 1.43
C ILE A 234 1.99 -18.81 0.06
N ALA A 235 2.69 -19.94 -0.01
CA ALA A 235 2.67 -20.82 -1.17
C ALA A 235 1.35 -21.60 -1.33
N GLY A 236 0.53 -21.66 -0.27
CA GLY A 236 -0.81 -22.25 -0.28
C GLY A 236 -1.78 -21.43 0.57
N ASP A 237 -2.93 -22.00 0.94
CA ASP A 237 -4.00 -21.32 1.68
C ASP A 237 -4.39 -22.04 2.99
N THR A 238 -3.51 -22.90 3.48
CA THR A 238 -3.81 -23.81 4.60
C THR A 238 -3.68 -23.14 5.97
N THR A 239 -2.87 -22.09 6.10
CA THR A 239 -2.70 -21.34 7.35
C THR A 239 -3.56 -20.07 7.38
N PRO A 240 -3.92 -19.57 8.58
CA PRO A 240 -4.54 -18.26 8.75
C PRO A 240 -3.80 -17.13 8.03
N GLU A 241 -2.48 -17.07 8.17
CA GLU A 241 -1.61 -16.05 7.57
C GLU A 241 -1.70 -16.07 6.06
N ALA A 242 -1.66 -17.26 5.47
CA ALA A 242 -1.73 -17.42 4.03
C ALA A 242 -3.09 -17.00 3.46
N ARG A 243 -4.19 -17.29 4.17
CA ARG A 243 -5.53 -16.82 3.79
C ARG A 243 -5.65 -15.30 3.86
N ALA A 244 -5.17 -14.69 4.93
CA ALA A 244 -5.18 -13.24 5.09
C ALA A 244 -4.34 -12.55 3.99
N PHE A 245 -3.16 -13.09 3.68
CA PHE A 245 -2.32 -12.63 2.57
C PHE A 245 -3.02 -12.76 1.21
N HIS A 246 -3.61 -13.90 0.87
CA HIS A 246 -4.28 -14.08 -0.42
C HIS A 246 -5.51 -13.19 -0.60
N VAL A 247 -6.25 -12.92 0.48
CA VAL A 247 -7.32 -11.91 0.44
C VAL A 247 -6.76 -10.55 0.04
N ALA A 248 -5.64 -10.15 0.63
CA ALA A 248 -5.00 -8.88 0.35
C ALA A 248 -4.46 -8.77 -1.10
N ASP A 249 -3.72 -9.76 -1.57
CA ASP A 249 -3.16 -9.79 -2.93
C ASP A 249 -4.25 -9.75 -4.00
N VAL A 250 -5.31 -10.55 -3.84
CA VAL A 250 -6.43 -10.56 -4.79
C VAL A 250 -7.17 -9.23 -4.79
N LEU A 251 -7.46 -8.68 -3.61
CA LEU A 251 -8.18 -7.41 -3.52
C LEU A 251 -7.37 -6.26 -4.12
N ASP A 252 -6.08 -6.14 -3.82
CA ASP A 252 -5.28 -5.05 -4.37
C ASP A 252 -5.23 -5.10 -5.91
N ARG A 253 -5.03 -6.29 -6.49
CA ARG A 253 -5.07 -6.46 -7.95
C ARG A 253 -6.40 -6.04 -8.59
N VAL A 254 -7.51 -6.42 -7.97
CA VAL A 254 -8.85 -6.07 -8.49
C VAL A 254 -9.11 -4.57 -8.33
N LEU A 255 -8.76 -4.01 -7.18
CA LEU A 255 -8.95 -2.59 -6.86
C LEU A 255 -8.05 -1.68 -7.69
N GLU A 256 -6.85 -2.13 -8.07
CA GLU A 256 -5.99 -1.42 -9.03
C GLU A 256 -6.74 -1.22 -10.37
N ILE A 257 -7.34 -2.28 -10.92
CA ILE A 257 -8.11 -2.17 -12.16
C ILE A 257 -9.36 -1.31 -11.97
N GLU A 258 -10.08 -1.50 -10.85
CA GLU A 258 -11.24 -0.69 -10.51
C GLU A 258 -10.88 0.81 -10.43
N GLN A 259 -9.70 1.18 -9.92
CA GLN A 259 -9.25 2.57 -9.87
C GLN A 259 -9.23 3.23 -11.26
N HIS A 260 -8.65 2.57 -12.26
CA HIS A 260 -8.62 3.07 -13.64
C HIS A 260 -10.02 3.13 -14.25
N LEU A 261 -10.87 2.14 -13.98
CA LEU A 261 -12.25 2.13 -14.47
C LEU A 261 -13.10 3.25 -13.85
N ARG A 262 -12.92 3.55 -12.56
CA ARG A 262 -13.58 4.68 -11.89
C ARG A 262 -13.14 6.00 -12.49
N ALA A 263 -11.83 6.19 -12.73
CA ALA A 263 -11.31 7.39 -13.35
C ALA A 263 -11.87 7.58 -14.78
N ALA A 264 -12.02 6.51 -15.56
CA ALA A 264 -12.62 6.55 -16.89
C ALA A 264 -14.12 6.86 -16.89
N ALA A 265 -14.81 6.58 -15.78
CA ALA A 265 -16.27 6.76 -15.65
C ALA A 265 -16.67 8.11 -15.00
N VAL A 266 -15.71 8.96 -14.62
CA VAL A 266 -16.00 10.22 -13.91
C VAL A 266 -16.72 11.22 -14.82
N THR A 267 -17.73 11.91 -14.27
CA THR A 267 -18.50 12.94 -14.97
C THR A 267 -18.46 14.26 -14.22
N MET A 268 -18.83 15.37 -14.89
CA MET A 268 -18.89 16.69 -14.25
C MET A 268 -19.92 16.75 -13.12
N ASP A 269 -21.04 16.02 -13.22
CA ASP A 269 -22.05 15.94 -12.15
C ASP A 269 -21.45 15.33 -10.87
N VAL A 270 -20.58 14.33 -11.02
CA VAL A 270 -19.88 13.73 -9.88
C VAL A 270 -18.88 14.74 -9.29
N VAL A 271 -18.10 15.40 -10.14
CA VAL A 271 -17.02 16.31 -9.69
C VAL A 271 -17.57 17.58 -9.03
N LEU A 272 -18.54 18.24 -9.65
CA LEU A 272 -19.11 19.50 -9.16
C LEU A 272 -20.24 19.26 -8.15
N GLY A 273 -21.10 18.29 -8.39
CA GLY A 273 -22.27 18.01 -7.54
C GLY A 273 -21.92 17.17 -6.32
N ALA A 274 -21.43 15.94 -6.52
CA ALA A 274 -21.22 14.99 -5.42
C ALA A 274 -19.96 15.28 -4.60
N TYR A 275 -18.84 15.59 -5.26
CA TYR A 275 -17.55 15.85 -4.60
C TYR A 275 -17.35 17.33 -4.23
N GLY A 276 -18.16 18.24 -4.78
CA GLY A 276 -18.08 19.66 -4.47
C GLY A 276 -16.71 20.25 -4.74
N LEU A 277 -16.12 19.99 -5.93
CA LEU A 277 -14.81 20.52 -6.31
C LEU A 277 -14.70 22.03 -6.03
N VAL A 278 -15.78 22.76 -6.31
CA VAL A 278 -15.99 24.12 -5.78
C VAL A 278 -16.60 23.99 -4.39
N HIS A 279 -15.72 23.89 -3.39
CA HIS A 279 -16.09 23.65 -2.00
C HIS A 279 -16.70 24.88 -1.32
N ASP A 280 -17.41 24.64 -0.23
CA ASP A 280 -17.96 25.69 0.60
C ASP A 280 -16.84 26.55 1.22
N GLY A 281 -17.00 27.86 1.10
CA GLY A 281 -16.04 28.83 1.59
C GLY A 281 -16.54 30.26 1.48
N PRO A 282 -15.77 31.24 1.98
CA PRO A 282 -16.21 32.64 2.08
C PRO A 282 -16.66 33.27 0.75
N VAL A 283 -16.18 32.73 -0.37
CA VAL A 283 -16.43 33.23 -1.72
C VAL A 283 -17.29 32.30 -2.58
N LYS A 284 -17.93 31.28 -1.99
CA LYS A 284 -18.73 30.26 -2.71
C LYS A 284 -19.76 30.86 -3.67
N ALA A 285 -20.51 31.87 -3.21
CA ALA A 285 -21.52 32.53 -4.03
C ALA A 285 -20.93 33.19 -5.30
N PHE A 286 -19.67 33.64 -5.26
CA PHE A 286 -19.00 34.16 -6.44
C PHE A 286 -18.57 33.03 -7.38
N HIS A 287 -18.01 31.94 -6.85
CA HIS A 287 -17.65 30.77 -7.65
C HIS A 287 -18.86 30.13 -8.34
N ASP A 288 -20.01 30.07 -7.67
CA ASP A 288 -21.25 29.53 -8.26
C ASP A 288 -21.75 30.38 -9.43
N ARG A 289 -21.58 31.71 -9.36
CA ARG A 289 -21.88 32.58 -10.50
C ARG A 289 -20.92 32.35 -11.66
N ILE A 290 -19.62 32.15 -11.40
CA ILE A 290 -18.66 31.80 -12.45
C ILE A 290 -19.07 30.52 -13.18
N LEU A 291 -19.49 29.48 -12.42
CA LEU A 291 -19.95 28.23 -13.03
C LEU A 291 -21.22 28.44 -13.86
N ALA A 292 -22.20 29.21 -13.36
CA ALA A 292 -23.42 29.52 -14.09
C ALA A 292 -23.15 30.33 -15.37
N ASP A 293 -22.35 31.39 -15.27
CA ASP A 293 -21.98 32.26 -16.40
C ASP A 293 -21.19 31.49 -17.48
N ALA A 294 -20.41 30.48 -17.08
CA ALA A 294 -19.65 29.60 -17.97
C ALA A 294 -20.47 28.41 -18.52
N GLY A 295 -21.72 28.21 -18.05
CA GLY A 295 -22.56 27.07 -18.46
C GLY A 295 -22.10 25.72 -17.89
N LEU A 296 -21.47 25.72 -16.71
CA LEU A 296 -20.95 24.54 -16.01
C LEU A 296 -21.71 24.21 -14.72
N ALA A 297 -22.77 24.96 -14.40
CA ALA A 297 -23.61 24.74 -13.22
C ALA A 297 -24.71 23.71 -13.46
#